data_AF-A0AAV5YXM5-F1
#
_entry.id   AF-A0AAV5YXM5-F1
#
_cell.length_a   1.000
_cell.length_b   1.000
_cell.length_c   1.000
_cell.angle_alpha   90.00
_cell.angle_beta   90.00
_cell.angle_gamma   90.00
#
_symmetry.space_group_name_H-M   'P 1'
#
loop_
_entity.id
_entity.type
_entity.pdbx_description
1 polymer ?
#
loop_
_entity_poly.entity_id
_entity_poly.type
_entity_poly.pdbx_seq_one_letter_code
_entity_poly.pdbx_strand_id
1 'polypeptide(L)'
;MIRAGAAALGVAVALGVAALGAAQGPAQKTAPAAANPECPRWRDAFASMPFRMVSIQAGNRTIALRVKAAETGERQAAGFQCATPEEIRRYLILFDFGKEILTQFHMQNVPAALDIAFVKDDGKIFAISKMDPSPTELYGP
;
A
#
# COMPACT_ATOMS: atom_id res chain seq x y z
N MET A 1 -27.96 20.25 -25.83
CA MET A 1 -27.22 18.96 -25.87
C MET A 1 -25.81 19.20 -25.40
N ILE A 2 -25.48 18.87 -24.14
CA ILE A 2 -24.08 18.76 -23.67
C ILE A 2 -24.05 17.57 -22.72
N ARG A 3 -23.37 16.49 -23.13
CA ARG A 3 -23.00 15.35 -22.29
C ARG A 3 -21.65 15.67 -21.66
N ALA A 4 -21.55 15.64 -20.34
CA ALA A 4 -20.28 15.62 -19.63
C ALA A 4 -20.29 14.36 -18.75
N GLY A 5 -19.52 13.35 -19.17
CA GLY A 5 -19.28 12.15 -18.39
C GLY A 5 -18.36 12.48 -17.23
N ALA A 6 -18.81 12.19 -16.01
CA ALA A 6 -18.02 12.35 -14.80
C ALA A 6 -16.94 11.27 -14.77
N ALA A 7 -15.67 11.71 -14.75
CA ALA A 7 -14.54 10.84 -14.51
C ALA A 7 -14.38 10.64 -13.00
N ALA A 8 -14.54 9.40 -12.59
CA ALA A 8 -14.38 8.88 -11.24
C ALA A 8 -12.88 8.82 -10.85
N LEU A 9 -12.51 8.96 -9.56
CA LEU A 9 -11.17 8.79 -8.92
C LEU A 9 -11.07 7.54 -8.02
N GLY A 10 -10.25 6.55 -8.32
CA GLY A 10 -10.06 5.36 -7.49
C GLY A 10 -8.87 5.53 -6.53
N VAL A 11 -9.06 5.21 -5.26
CA VAL A 11 -8.06 5.39 -4.19
C VAL A 11 -7.84 4.07 -3.46
N ALA A 12 -6.63 3.76 -2.97
CA ALA A 12 -6.39 2.58 -2.13
C ALA A 12 -5.57 2.90 -0.86
N VAL A 13 -5.90 2.25 0.28
CA VAL A 13 -5.26 2.47 1.60
C VAL A 13 -4.73 1.15 2.17
N ALA A 14 -3.42 1.07 2.45
CA ALA A 14 -2.80 -0.10 3.08
C ALA A 14 -2.67 0.03 4.62
N LEU A 15 -3.15 -0.95 5.39
CA LEU A 15 -3.08 -1.06 6.86
C LEU A 15 -2.23 -2.27 7.27
N GLY A 16 -1.40 -2.14 8.32
CA GLY A 16 -0.58 -3.24 8.85
C GLY A 16 -1.13 -3.80 10.17
N VAL A 17 -1.32 -5.11 10.27
CA VAL A 17 -1.75 -5.82 11.49
C VAL A 17 -0.55 -6.36 12.25
N ALA A 18 -0.50 -6.12 13.56
CA ALA A 18 0.48 -6.71 14.48
C ALA A 18 -0.08 -7.98 15.14
N ALA A 19 0.57 -9.13 14.90
CA ALA A 19 0.32 -10.37 15.63
C ALA A 19 1.50 -10.68 16.56
N LEU A 20 1.20 -10.89 17.85
CA LEU A 20 2.12 -11.42 18.85
C LEU A 20 2.08 -12.96 18.87
N GLY A 21 3.23 -13.64 18.92
CA GLY A 21 3.36 -14.94 19.58
C GLY A 21 4.16 -16.07 18.89
N ALA A 22 5.39 -16.29 19.41
CA ALA A 22 6.13 -17.54 19.66
C ALA A 22 6.37 -18.63 18.58
N ALA A 23 7.65 -18.88 18.26
CA ALA A 23 8.42 -20.14 18.47
C ALA A 23 9.69 -20.16 17.58
N GLN A 24 10.88 -20.14 18.19
CA GLN A 24 12.18 -20.10 17.49
C GLN A 24 12.67 -21.51 17.17
N GLY A 25 12.55 -21.92 15.90
CA GLY A 25 13.30 -23.07 15.32
C GLY A 25 14.74 -22.67 14.95
N PRO A 26 15.63 -23.64 14.66
CA PRO A 26 17.05 -23.35 14.46
C PRO A 26 17.26 -22.45 13.25
N ALA A 27 18.03 -21.39 13.46
CA ALA A 27 18.37 -20.40 12.46
C ALA A 27 19.08 -21.05 11.26
N GLN A 28 18.34 -21.24 10.16
CA GLN A 28 18.95 -21.40 8.86
C GLN A 28 19.73 -20.13 8.56
N LYS A 29 21.04 -20.27 8.40
CA LYS A 29 21.94 -19.20 7.99
C LYS A 29 21.66 -18.91 6.51
N THR A 30 20.62 -18.14 6.25
CA THR A 30 20.26 -17.72 4.90
C THR A 30 21.41 -16.88 4.36
N ALA A 31 21.98 -17.31 3.23
CA ALA A 31 22.89 -16.48 2.46
C ALA A 31 22.25 -15.11 2.23
N PRO A 32 23.01 -13.99 2.29
CA PRO A 32 22.44 -12.69 2.02
C PRO A 32 21.81 -12.72 0.63
N ALA A 33 20.50 -12.55 0.56
CA ALA A 33 19.80 -12.33 -0.69
C ALA A 33 20.56 -11.21 -1.43
N ALA A 34 20.94 -11.46 -2.69
CA ALA A 34 21.59 -10.46 -3.51
C ALA A 34 20.80 -9.15 -3.38
N ALA A 35 21.46 -8.08 -2.94
CA ALA A 35 20.80 -6.80 -2.71
C ALA A 35 20.15 -6.37 -4.02
N ASN A 36 18.82 -6.27 -4.05
CA ASN A 36 18.11 -5.85 -5.25
C ASN A 36 18.61 -4.44 -5.63
N PRO A 37 19.21 -4.27 -6.82
CA PRO A 37 19.85 -3.02 -7.23
C PRO A 37 18.85 -1.85 -7.35
N GLU A 38 17.55 -2.14 -7.43
CA GLU A 38 16.50 -1.12 -7.47
C GLU A 38 16.07 -0.65 -6.08
N CYS A 39 16.42 -1.38 -5.01
CA CYS A 39 15.99 -1.01 -3.66
C CYS A 39 16.35 0.42 -3.25
N PRO A 40 17.55 0.97 -3.55
CA PRO A 40 17.84 2.38 -3.27
C PRO A 40 16.80 3.33 -3.89
N ARG A 41 16.46 3.13 -5.18
CA ARG A 41 15.46 3.93 -5.89
C ARG A 41 14.07 3.82 -5.26
N TRP A 42 13.65 2.61 -4.92
CA TRP A 42 12.36 2.38 -4.26
C TRP A 42 12.27 3.00 -2.88
N ARG A 43 13.35 2.93 -2.10
CA ARG A 43 13.41 3.58 -0.78
C ARG A 43 13.38 5.10 -0.90
N ASP A 44 14.07 5.69 -1.87
CA ASP A 44 14.03 7.13 -2.12
C ASP A 44 12.62 7.59 -2.55
N ALA A 45 11.98 6.84 -3.44
CA ALA A 45 10.61 7.11 -3.86
C ALA A 45 9.62 7.05 -2.68
N PHE A 46 9.69 6.02 -1.85
CA PHE A 46 8.91 5.90 -0.61
C PHE A 46 9.18 7.08 0.34
N ALA A 47 10.45 7.37 0.63
CA ALA A 47 10.84 8.46 1.52
C ALA A 47 10.26 9.81 1.04
N SER A 48 10.29 10.05 -0.27
CA SER A 48 9.83 11.30 -0.90
C SER A 48 8.31 11.52 -0.90
N MET A 49 7.49 10.50 -0.58
CA MET A 49 6.04 10.66 -0.58
C MET A 49 5.60 11.70 0.46
N PRO A 50 4.86 12.75 0.06
CA PRO A 50 4.38 13.75 0.99
C PRO A 50 3.34 13.16 1.94
N PHE A 51 3.23 13.74 3.13
CA PHE A 51 2.16 13.37 4.06
C PHE A 51 0.86 14.12 3.74
N ARG A 52 -0.26 13.43 3.91
CA ARG A 52 -1.63 13.97 3.82
C ARG A 52 -2.44 13.51 5.02
N MET A 53 -3.44 14.31 5.40
CA MET A 53 -4.48 13.88 6.33
C MET A 53 -5.67 13.39 5.52
N VAL A 54 -6.14 12.19 5.82
CA VAL A 54 -7.39 11.63 5.27
C VAL A 54 -8.31 11.27 6.42
N SER A 55 -9.61 11.24 6.17
CA SER A 55 -10.60 10.81 7.16
C SER A 55 -11.31 9.57 6.65
N ILE A 56 -11.38 8.53 7.49
CA ILE A 56 -12.18 7.34 7.23
C ILE A 56 -13.41 7.40 8.12
N GLN A 57 -14.59 7.24 7.52
CA GLN A 57 -15.84 7.05 8.25
C GLN A 57 -16.09 5.57 8.46
N ALA A 58 -16.20 5.14 9.70
CA ALA A 58 -16.50 3.77 10.09
C ALA A 58 -17.71 3.77 11.05
N GLY A 59 -18.90 3.53 10.49
CA GLY A 59 -20.15 3.66 11.23
C GLY A 59 -20.37 5.11 11.70
N ASN A 60 -20.46 5.32 13.01
CA ASN A 60 -20.61 6.63 13.63
C ASN A 60 -19.29 7.31 14.03
N ARG A 61 -18.14 6.73 13.65
CA ARG A 61 -16.82 7.25 14.00
C ARG A 61 -16.11 7.79 12.77
N THR A 62 -15.51 8.97 12.93
CA THR A 62 -14.54 9.52 12.00
C THR A 62 -13.13 9.30 12.53
N ILE A 63 -12.28 8.66 11.75
CA ILE A 63 -10.88 8.42 12.09
C ILE A 63 -10.01 9.25 11.16
N ALA A 64 -9.26 10.21 11.71
CA ALA A 64 -8.27 10.97 10.96
C ALA A 64 -6.96 10.18 10.91
N LEU A 65 -6.45 9.94 9.69
CA LEU A 65 -5.23 9.20 9.43
C LEU A 65 -4.21 10.09 8.72
N ARG A 66 -2.96 9.99 9.15
CA ARG A 66 -1.82 10.58 8.45
C ARG A 66 -1.22 9.53 7.51
N VAL A 67 -1.27 9.79 6.22
CA VAL A 67 -0.85 8.85 5.16
C VAL A 67 0.27 9.47 4.32
N LYS A 68 1.12 8.62 3.72
CA LYS A 68 2.05 8.99 2.65
C LYS A 68 1.31 8.89 1.32
N ALA A 69 1.31 9.94 0.52
CA ALA A 69 0.58 9.98 -0.74
C ALA A 69 1.46 9.58 -1.93
N ALA A 70 1.08 8.47 -2.57
CA ALA A 70 1.69 7.96 -3.78
C ALA A 70 0.92 8.49 -5.00
N GLU A 71 1.19 9.74 -5.36
CA GLU A 71 0.47 10.51 -6.40
C GLU A 71 1.15 10.44 -7.79
N THR A 72 2.34 9.82 -7.89
CA THR A 72 3.10 9.67 -9.14
C THR A 72 3.31 8.21 -9.45
N GLY A 73 3.46 7.85 -10.73
CA GLY A 73 3.71 6.47 -11.15
C GLY A 73 4.91 5.84 -10.46
N GLU A 74 5.99 6.59 -10.26
CA GLU A 74 7.18 6.16 -9.53
C GLU A 74 6.87 5.81 -8.06
N ARG A 75 6.10 6.67 -7.36
CA ARG A 75 5.73 6.44 -5.96
C ARG A 75 4.70 5.32 -5.83
N GLN A 76 3.77 5.20 -6.77
CA GLN A 76 2.79 4.12 -6.83
C GLN A 76 3.48 2.78 -7.03
N ALA A 77 4.43 2.70 -7.97
CA ALA A 77 5.25 1.50 -8.20
C ALA A 77 6.11 1.18 -6.98
N ALA A 78 6.70 2.19 -6.33
CA ALA A 78 7.53 1.99 -5.15
C ALA A 78 6.74 1.40 -3.98
N GLY A 79 5.57 1.94 -3.64
CA GLY A 79 4.76 1.47 -2.51
C GLY A 79 5.60 1.24 -1.25
N PHE A 80 5.57 0.02 -0.70
CA PHE A 80 6.43 -0.44 0.40
C PHE A 80 7.60 -1.33 -0.05
N GLN A 81 7.93 -1.36 -1.34
CA GLN A 81 9.07 -2.15 -1.84
C GLN A 81 10.36 -1.75 -1.11
N CYS A 82 11.07 -2.75 -0.59
CA CYS A 82 12.30 -2.60 0.18
C CYS A 82 12.18 -1.74 1.45
N ALA A 83 10.98 -1.44 1.92
CA ALA A 83 10.75 -0.82 3.22
C ALA A 83 11.05 -1.81 4.35
N THR A 84 11.41 -1.30 5.53
CA THR A 84 11.57 -2.17 6.71
C THR A 84 10.22 -2.56 7.29
N PRO A 85 10.13 -3.70 8.01
CA PRO A 85 8.90 -4.05 8.74
C PRO A 85 8.45 -2.94 9.71
N GLU A 86 9.37 -2.18 10.29
CA GLU A 86 9.08 -1.04 11.17
C GLU A 86 8.43 0.12 10.39
N GLU A 87 8.91 0.41 9.18
CA GLU A 87 8.32 1.41 8.30
C GLU A 87 6.89 1.00 7.89
N ILE A 88 6.68 -0.28 7.55
CA ILE A 88 5.36 -0.82 7.19
C ILE A 88 4.37 -0.70 8.36
N ARG A 89 4.80 -0.99 9.60
CA ARG A 89 3.93 -0.84 10.79
C ARG A 89 3.65 0.62 11.14
N ARG A 90 4.55 1.54 10.79
CA ARG A 90 4.47 2.95 11.19
C ARG A 90 3.69 3.81 10.20
N TYR A 91 3.76 3.50 8.92
CA TYR A 91 3.22 4.34 7.86
C TYR A 91 2.04 3.70 7.17
N LEU A 92 1.17 4.55 6.64
CA LEU A 92 0.08 4.18 5.75
C LEU A 92 0.36 4.82 4.40
N ILE A 93 0.04 4.14 3.30
CA ILE A 93 0.14 4.71 1.94
C ILE A 93 -1.25 4.89 1.37
N LEU A 94 -1.47 6.06 0.78
CA LEU A 94 -2.59 6.37 -0.10
C LEU A 94 -2.11 6.27 -1.54
N PHE A 95 -2.59 5.29 -2.29
CA PHE A 95 -2.37 5.23 -3.73
C PHE A 95 -3.45 6.07 -4.41
N ASP A 96 -3.06 7.22 -4.94
CA ASP A 96 -3.95 8.14 -5.66
C ASP A 96 -3.60 8.09 -7.15
N PHE A 97 -4.48 7.49 -7.94
CA PHE A 97 -4.30 7.33 -9.37
C PHE A 97 -4.87 8.51 -10.19
N GLY A 98 -5.49 9.50 -9.53
CA GLY A 98 -6.13 10.65 -10.17
C GLY A 98 -7.36 10.33 -11.02
N LYS A 99 -7.72 9.05 -11.15
CA LYS A 99 -8.93 8.52 -11.80
C LYS A 99 -9.23 7.11 -11.30
N GLU A 100 -10.45 6.63 -11.48
CA GLU A 100 -10.89 5.28 -11.15
C GLU A 100 -10.30 4.34 -12.20
N ILE A 101 -9.56 3.35 -11.70
CA ILE A 101 -8.91 2.35 -12.51
C ILE A 101 -9.17 0.99 -11.89
N LEU A 102 -9.23 -0.02 -12.74
CA LEU A 102 -9.02 -1.40 -12.31
C LEU A 102 -7.51 -1.64 -12.31
N THR A 103 -6.97 -1.91 -11.13
CA THR A 103 -5.53 -2.13 -10.95
C THR A 103 -5.28 -3.32 -10.05
N GLN A 104 -4.12 -3.92 -10.23
CA GLN A 104 -3.61 -5.00 -9.39
C GLN A 104 -2.35 -4.52 -8.67
N PHE A 105 -2.16 -5.05 -7.47
CA PHE A 105 -0.99 -4.84 -6.65
C PHE A 105 -0.18 -6.13 -6.58
N HIS A 106 1.14 -6.02 -6.53
CA HIS A 106 2.03 -7.12 -6.22
C HIS A 106 2.67 -6.91 -4.85
N MET A 107 3.20 -7.98 -4.27
CA MET A 107 3.96 -7.93 -3.02
C MET A 107 5.47 -8.15 -3.20
N GLN A 108 5.95 -8.03 -4.45
CA GLN A 108 7.37 -8.12 -4.77
C GLN A 108 8.19 -7.13 -3.93
N ASN A 109 9.24 -7.62 -3.27
CA ASN A 109 10.12 -6.85 -2.37
C ASN A 109 9.43 -6.22 -1.14
N VAL A 110 8.19 -6.60 -0.81
CA VAL A 110 7.48 -6.14 0.39
C VAL A 110 7.61 -7.20 1.49
N PRO A 111 8.35 -6.93 2.59
CA PRO A 111 8.70 -7.99 3.56
C PRO A 111 7.60 -8.36 4.56
N ALA A 112 6.45 -7.69 4.56
CA ALA A 112 5.36 -7.95 5.50
C ALA A 112 4.00 -7.85 4.79
N ALA A 113 3.00 -8.56 5.33
CA ALA A 113 1.65 -8.55 4.81
C ALA A 113 1.01 -7.15 4.94
N LEU A 114 0.12 -6.83 4.02
CA LEU A 114 -0.64 -5.57 3.96
C LEU A 114 -2.12 -5.85 3.80
N ASP A 115 -2.97 -5.09 4.49
CA ASP A 115 -4.40 -5.01 4.17
C ASP A 115 -4.64 -3.81 3.26
N ILE A 116 -5.06 -4.01 2.02
CA ILE A 116 -5.36 -2.91 1.09
C ILE A 116 -6.88 -2.74 0.94
N ALA A 117 -7.38 -1.57 1.32
CA ALA A 117 -8.74 -1.14 1.06
C ALA A 117 -8.82 -0.45 -0.31
N PHE A 118 -9.72 -0.90 -1.18
CA PHE A 118 -10.00 -0.32 -2.49
C PHE A 118 -11.21 0.61 -2.40
N VAL A 119 -11.05 1.83 -2.91
CA VAL A 119 -11.98 2.95 -2.75
C VAL A 119 -12.40 3.46 -4.12
N LYS A 120 -13.70 3.71 -4.28
CA LYS A 120 -14.28 4.36 -5.46
C LYS A 120 -14.11 5.89 -5.41
N ASP A 121 -14.54 6.54 -6.48
CA ASP A 121 -14.57 8.00 -6.63
C ASP A 121 -15.46 8.75 -5.67
N ASP A 122 -16.55 8.12 -5.28
CA ASP A 122 -17.44 8.61 -4.24
C ASP A 122 -16.86 8.44 -2.83
N GLY A 123 -15.61 7.95 -2.71
CA GLY A 123 -14.91 7.76 -1.45
C GLY A 123 -15.33 6.50 -0.70
N LYS A 124 -16.17 5.63 -1.28
CA LYS A 124 -16.59 4.38 -0.64
C LYS A 124 -15.57 3.28 -0.83
N ILE A 125 -15.17 2.68 0.29
CA ILE A 125 -14.43 1.41 0.27
C ILE A 125 -15.39 0.31 -0.22
N PHE A 126 -15.01 -0.41 -1.26
CA PHE A 126 -15.83 -1.51 -1.80
C PHE A 126 -15.19 -2.90 -1.60
N ALA A 127 -13.89 -2.97 -1.35
CA ALA A 127 -13.18 -4.20 -1.03
C ALA A 127 -12.02 -3.92 -0.07
N ILE A 128 -11.70 -4.88 0.77
CA ILE A 128 -10.46 -4.90 1.56
C ILE A 128 -9.83 -6.27 1.36
N SER A 129 -8.56 -6.31 0.96
CA SER A 129 -7.84 -7.55 0.69
C SER A 129 -6.56 -7.61 1.51
N LYS A 130 -6.36 -8.74 2.20
CA LYS A 130 -5.08 -9.07 2.79
C LYS A 130 -4.15 -9.62 1.71
N MET A 131 -2.95 -9.09 1.63
CA MET A 131 -1.92 -9.48 0.67
C MET A 131 -0.69 -9.96 1.44
N ASP A 132 -0.30 -11.21 1.25
CA ASP A 132 0.89 -11.79 1.89
C ASP A 132 2.14 -11.60 0.99
N PRO A 133 3.36 -11.54 1.55
CA PRO A 133 4.57 -11.42 0.75
C PRO A 133 4.68 -12.52 -0.31
N SER A 134 4.72 -12.11 -1.58
CA SER A 134 4.83 -13.01 -2.73
C SER A 134 5.56 -12.32 -3.89
N PRO A 135 6.53 -13.00 -4.53
CA PRO A 135 7.29 -12.41 -5.63
C PRO A 135 6.54 -12.39 -6.97
N THR A 136 5.41 -13.10 -7.08
CA THR A 136 4.72 -13.33 -8.37
C THR A 136 3.21 -13.17 -8.32
N GLU A 137 2.62 -13.16 -7.12
CA GLU A 137 1.18 -13.03 -6.99
C GLU A 137 0.72 -11.59 -7.24
N LEU A 138 -0.39 -11.48 -7.97
CA LEU A 138 -1.10 -10.25 -8.22
C LEU A 138 -2.42 -10.27 -7.45
N TYR A 139 -2.68 -9.20 -6.72
CA TYR A 139 -3.86 -9.01 -5.89
C TYR A 139 -4.71 -7.88 -6.45
N GLY A 140 -6.02 -8.08 -6.54
CA GLY A 140 -6.96 -7.07 -6.98
C GLY A 140 -8.41 -7.55 -6.82
N PRO A 141 -9.38 -6.62 -6.83
CA PRO A 141 -10.80 -6.94 -6.80
C PRO A 141 -11.30 -7.58 -8.11
#